data_AF-A0A2T1E7Y8-F1
#
_entry.id   AF-A0A2T1E7Y8-F1
#
_cell.length_a   1.000
_cell.length_b   1.000
_cell.length_c   1.000
_cell.angle_alpha   90.00
_cell.angle_beta   90.00
_cell.angle_gamma   90.00
#
_symmetry.space_group_name_H-M   'P 1'
#
loop_
_entity.id
_entity.type
_entity.pdbx_description
1 polymer ?
#
loop_
_entity_poly.entity_id
_entity_poly.type
_entity_poly.pdbx_seq_one_letter_code
_entity_poly.pdbx_strand_id
1 'polypeptide(L)'
;MNFPCNRDGAIAVGTIFRQAREAKGWVLRDLVTHGLKFGTVSHYENGLLNKYMDELIVTKRLEVLQPINQDTGEVWTLAAIKALAAAKPATNKEA
;
A
#
# COMPACT_ATOMS: atom_id res chain seq x y z
N MET A 1 9.84 8.76 8.52
CA MET A 1 9.59 7.87 9.68
C MET A 1 9.14 6.54 9.12
N ASN A 2 9.51 5.42 9.75
CA ASN A 2 9.14 4.10 9.26
C ASN A 2 8.20 3.41 10.24
N PHE A 3 7.31 2.56 9.73
CA PHE A 3 6.43 1.72 10.54
C PHE A 3 6.63 0.24 10.19
N PRO A 4 6.44 -0.68 11.16
CA PRO A 4 6.65 -2.10 10.94
C PRO A 4 5.62 -2.67 9.96
N CYS A 5 6.06 -3.60 9.12
CA CYS A 5 5.19 -4.42 8.28
C CYS A 5 5.70 -5.86 8.24
N ASN A 6 4.84 -6.78 7.83
CA ASN A 6 5.23 -8.13 7.45
C ASN A 6 5.00 -8.37 5.95
N ARG A 7 5.35 -9.56 5.46
CA ARG A 7 5.23 -9.91 4.03
C ARG A 7 3.79 -9.81 3.53
N ASP A 8 2.83 -10.36 4.26
CA ASP A 8 1.43 -10.41 3.83
C ASP A 8 0.80 -9.02 3.85
N GLY A 9 1.06 -8.25 4.91
CA GLY A 9 0.66 -6.86 5.02
C GLY A 9 1.24 -6.00 3.89
N ALA A 10 2.47 -6.26 3.46
CA ALA A 10 3.07 -5.55 2.34
C ALA A 10 2.50 -5.90 0.98
N ILE A 11 2.16 -7.17 0.77
CA ILE A 11 1.45 -7.60 -0.45
C ILE A 11 0.05 -6.97 -0.48
N ALA A 12 -0.66 -6.93 0.65
CA ALA A 12 -1.99 -6.34 0.74
C ALA A 12 -1.96 -4.83 0.44
N VAL A 13 -1.07 -4.09 1.10
CA VAL A 13 -0.89 -2.65 0.86
C VAL A 13 -0.43 -2.37 -0.58
N GLY A 14 0.49 -3.18 -1.11
CA GLY A 14 0.93 -3.09 -2.50
C GLY A 14 -0.21 -3.27 -3.49
N THR A 15 -1.09 -4.24 -3.23
CA THR A 15 -2.26 -4.54 -4.04
C THR A 15 -3.26 -3.38 -4.03
N ILE A 16 -3.55 -2.79 -2.86
CA ILE A 16 -4.43 -1.62 -2.73
C ILE A 16 -3.94 -0.48 -3.62
N PHE A 17 -2.65 -0.14 -3.54
CA PHE A 17 -2.12 0.96 -4.34
C PHE A 17 -2.07 0.63 -5.83
N ARG A 18 -1.73 -0.59 -6.20
CA ARG A 18 -1.73 -1.04 -7.60
C ARG A 18 -3.13 -0.91 -8.21
N GLN A 19 -4.14 -1.43 -7.52
CA GLN A 19 -5.54 -1.36 -7.97
C GLN A 19 -6.02 0.08 -8.13
N ALA A 20 -5.73 0.95 -7.16
CA ALA A 20 -6.12 2.35 -7.25
C ALA A 20 -5.41 3.11 -8.37
N ARG A 21 -4.14 2.79 -8.66
CA ARG A 21 -3.41 3.32 -9.81
C ARG A 21 -4.07 2.85 -11.12
N GLU A 22 -4.34 1.55 -11.24
CA GLU A 22 -4.94 0.96 -12.43
C GLU A 22 -6.38 1.45 -12.68
N ALA A 23 -7.17 1.69 -11.62
CA ALA A 23 -8.51 2.26 -11.72
C ALA A 23 -8.51 3.69 -12.29
N LYS A 24 -7.42 4.45 -12.13
CA LYS A 24 -7.23 5.75 -12.78
C LYS A 24 -6.71 5.63 -14.23
N GLY A 25 -6.45 4.42 -14.72
CA GLY A 25 -5.81 4.17 -16.00
C GLY A 25 -4.32 4.51 -16.03
N TRP A 26 -3.68 4.65 -14.86
CA TRP A 26 -2.30 5.09 -14.75
C TRP A 26 -1.31 3.92 -14.79
N VAL A 27 -0.14 4.18 -15.36
CA VAL A 27 1.04 3.32 -15.28
C VAL A 27 1.98 3.80 -14.17
N LEU A 28 2.97 2.97 -13.79
CA LEU A 28 3.96 3.33 -12.76
C LEU A 28 4.69 4.65 -13.05
N ARG A 29 4.89 4.99 -14.34
CA ARG A 29 5.55 6.24 -14.75
C ARG A 29 4.74 7.47 -14.36
N ASP A 30 3.41 7.39 -14.33
CA ASP A 30 2.57 8.54 -13.99
C ASP A 30 2.80 8.99 -12.54
N LEU A 31 3.08 8.04 -11.63
CA LEU A 31 3.43 8.33 -10.24
C LEU A 31 4.75 9.12 -10.09
N VAL A 32 5.64 9.08 -11.09
CA VAL A 32 6.88 9.86 -11.09
C VAL A 32 6.60 11.35 -11.22
N THR A 33 5.55 11.72 -11.97
CA THR A 33 5.14 13.13 -12.12
C THR A 33 4.69 13.74 -10.78
N HIS A 34 4.26 12.89 -9.85
CA HIS A 34 3.92 13.27 -8.48
C HIS A 34 5.11 13.22 -7.53
N GLY A 35 6.33 13.04 -8.03
CA GLY A 35 7.56 13.00 -7.21
C GLY A 35 7.73 11.71 -6.41
N LEU A 36 7.14 10.60 -6.85
CA LEU A 36 7.44 9.25 -6.33
C LEU A 36 8.50 8.57 -7.20
N LYS A 37 9.53 7.99 -6.59
CA LYS A 37 10.59 7.29 -7.34
C LYS A 37 10.06 5.97 -7.90
N PHE A 38 10.25 5.73 -9.20
CA PHE A 38 9.77 4.53 -9.89
C PHE A 38 10.18 3.22 -9.19
N GLY A 39 11.46 3.05 -8.85
CA GLY A 39 11.95 1.84 -8.20
C GLY A 39 11.31 1.60 -6.83
N THR A 40 11.19 2.66 -6.03
CA THR A 40 10.47 2.62 -4.75
C THR A 40 9.03 2.18 -4.98
N VAL A 41 8.34 2.80 -5.94
CA VAL A 41 6.93 2.50 -6.23
C VAL A 41 6.73 1.04 -6.65
N SER A 42 7.60 0.52 -7.50
CA SER A 42 7.60 -0.88 -7.92
C SER A 42 7.78 -1.84 -6.73
N HIS A 43 8.67 -1.53 -5.78
CA HIS A 43 8.86 -2.38 -4.59
C HIS A 43 7.62 -2.45 -3.71
N TYR A 44 6.90 -1.34 -3.55
CA TYR A 44 5.64 -1.32 -2.79
C TYR A 44 4.57 -2.17 -3.48
N GLU A 45 4.31 -1.96 -4.77
CA GLU A 45 3.21 -2.65 -5.47
C GLU A 45 3.45 -4.17 -5.62
N ASN A 46 4.71 -4.60 -5.57
CA ASN A 46 5.08 -6.02 -5.60
C ASN A 46 5.25 -6.65 -4.21
N GLY A 47 4.97 -5.92 -3.12
CA GLY A 47 5.07 -6.45 -1.75
C GLY A 47 6.49 -6.84 -1.34
N LEU A 48 7.51 -6.19 -1.90
CA LEU A 48 8.92 -6.52 -1.63
C LEU A 48 9.43 -5.98 -0.28
N LEU A 49 8.62 -5.20 0.44
CA LEU A 49 8.95 -4.63 1.75
C LEU A 49 8.42 -5.52 2.86
N ASN A 50 9.25 -6.28 3.57
CA ASN A 50 8.77 -7.29 4.53
C ASN A 50 9.10 -7.01 6.00
N LYS A 51 9.66 -5.83 6.30
CA LYS A 51 10.04 -5.43 7.68
C LYS A 51 9.50 -4.06 8.05
N TYR A 52 9.66 -3.08 7.16
CA TYR A 52 9.24 -1.71 7.40
C TYR A 52 8.77 -1.04 6.11
N MET A 53 7.84 -0.11 6.25
CA MET A 53 7.42 0.84 5.21
C MET A 53 7.78 2.26 5.62
N ASP A 54 8.03 3.10 4.63
CA ASP A 54 8.26 4.54 4.80
C ASP A 54 6.92 5.26 4.80
N GLU A 55 6.63 5.92 5.92
CA GLU A 55 5.40 6.66 6.14
C GLU A 55 5.18 7.78 5.13
N LEU A 56 6.22 8.51 4.74
CA LEU A 56 6.09 9.62 3.81
C LEU A 56 5.70 9.12 2.41
N ILE A 57 6.26 8.00 2.00
CA ILE A 57 5.91 7.37 0.71
C ILE A 57 4.47 6.87 0.73
N VAL A 58 4.04 6.25 1.83
CA VAL A 58 2.67 5.74 2.00
C VAL A 58 1.67 6.89 2.02
N THR A 59 1.90 7.92 2.82
CA THR A 59 1.04 9.12 2.89
C THR A 59 0.89 9.76 1.52
N LYS A 60 2.01 9.97 0.82
CA LYS A 60 1.98 10.58 -0.51
C LYS A 60 1.23 9.74 -1.54
N ARG A 61 1.32 8.41 -1.45
CA ARG A 61 0.51 7.51 -2.29
C ARG A 61 -0.96 7.59 -1.97
N LEU A 62 -1.34 7.70 -0.69
CA LEU A 62 -2.74 7.88 -0.29
C LEU A 62 -3.32 9.19 -0.82
N GLU A 63 -2.55 10.28 -0.74
CA GLU A 63 -2.95 11.59 -1.29
C GLU A 63 -3.14 11.55 -2.82
N VAL A 64 -2.20 10.93 -3.53
CA VAL A 64 -2.20 10.88 -5.00
C VAL A 64 -3.25 9.93 -5.56
N LEU A 65 -3.38 8.74 -4.95
CA LEU A 65 -4.22 7.67 -5.48
C LEU A 65 -5.63 7.70 -4.90
N GLN A 66 -5.81 8.21 -3.68
CA GLN A 66 -7.07 8.15 -2.92
C GLN A 66 -7.76 6.78 -3.04
N PRO A 67 -7.08 5.68 -2.69
CA PRO A 67 -7.60 4.32 -2.85
C PRO A 67 -8.87 4.12 -2.01
N ILE A 68 -9.93 3.58 -2.61
CA ILE A 68 -11.19 3.27 -1.93
C ILE A 68 -11.12 1.87 -1.31
N ASN A 69 -11.40 1.79 -0.01
CA ASN A 69 -11.63 0.54 0.69
C ASN A 69 -12.96 -0.07 0.23
N GLN A 70 -12.90 -1.25 -0.38
CA GLN A 70 -14.08 -1.94 -0.91
C GLN A 70 -15.03 -2.42 0.21
N ASP A 71 -14.52 -2.64 1.42
CA ASP A 71 -15.32 -3.13 2.55
C ASP A 71 -16.17 -2.01 3.17
N THR A 72 -15.64 -0.78 3.20
CA THR A 72 -16.28 0.36 3.88
C THR A 72 -16.79 1.44 2.92
N GLY A 73 -16.33 1.47 1.67
CA GLY A 73 -16.61 2.52 0.69
C GLY A 73 -15.82 3.82 0.93
N GLU A 74 -14.97 3.88 1.96
CA GLU A 74 -14.20 5.07 2.33
C GLU A 74 -12.78 5.06 1.76
N VAL A 75 -12.14 6.22 1.69
CA VAL A 75 -10.71 6.30 1.31
C VAL A 75 -9.85 5.67 2.42
N TRP A 76 -8.86 4.85 2.04
CA TRP A 76 -7.91 4.31 3.01
C TRP A 76 -7.16 5.43 3.73
N THR A 77 -7.06 5.31 5.05
CA THR A 77 -6.27 6.22 5.87
C THR A 77 -4.90 5.63 6.17
N LEU A 78 -3.95 6.49 6.54
CA LEU A 78 -2.63 6.04 6.98
C LEU A 78 -2.73 5.09 8.20
N ALA A 79 -3.65 5.36 9.12
CA ALA A 79 -3.88 4.51 10.28
C ALA A 79 -4.36 3.10 9.89
N ALA A 80 -5.30 3.00 8.95
CA ALA A 80 -5.80 1.74 8.43
C ALA A 80 -4.70 0.96 7.68
N ILE A 81 -3.88 1.65 6.87
CA ILE A 81 -2.74 1.04 6.19
C ILE A 81 -1.70 0.52 7.19
N LYS A 82 -1.38 1.28 8.25
CA LYS A 82 -0.46 0.85 9.30
C LYS A 82 -0.98 -0.40 10.02
N ALA A 83 -2.27 -0.44 10.35
CA ALA A 83 -2.91 -1.59 10.97
C ALA A 83 -2.86 -2.82 10.04
N LEU A 84 -3.20 -2.65 8.76
CA LEU A 84 -3.16 -3.72 7.76
C LEU A 84 -1.75 -4.26 7.54
N ALA A 85 -0.76 -3.38 7.43
CA ALA A 85 0.63 -3.76 7.18
C ALA A 85 1.24 -4.58 8.32
N ALA A 86 0.80 -4.31 9.56
CA ALA A 86 1.27 -4.99 10.77
C ALA A 86 0.41 -6.19 11.17
N ALA A 87 -0.79 -6.35 10.58
CA ALA A 87 -1.69 -7.45 10.89
C ALA A 87 -0.98 -8.79 10.65
N LYS A 88 -0.89 -9.62 11.69
CA LYS A 88 -0.36 -10.97 11.54
C LYS A 88 -1.27 -11.74 10.56
N PRO A 89 -0.72 -12.62 9.72
CA PRO A 89 -1.56 -13.54 8.97
C PRO A 89 -2.50 -14.24 9.94
N ALA A 90 -3.80 -14.24 9.63
CA ALA A 90 -4.73 -15.10 10.33
C ALA A 90 -4.19 -16.52 10.15
N THR A 91 -3.64 -17.09 11.21
CA THR A 91 -3.42 -18.53 11.28
C THR A 91 -4.82 -19.13 11.13
N ASN A 92 -5.19 -19.53 9.91
CA ASN A 92 -6.33 -20.40 9.71
C ASN A 92 -5.99 -21.68 10.47
N LYS A 93 -6.40 -21.74 11.73
CA LYS A 93 -6.71 -23.02 12.36
C LYS A 93 -7.98 -23.46 11.67
N GLU A 94 -7.84 -24.24 10.61
CA GLU A 94 -8.88 -25.17 10.22
C GLU A 94 -9.29 -25.93 11.49
N ALA A 95 -10.57 -25.83 11.84
CA ALA A 95 -11.23 -26.60 12.88
C ALA A 95 -12.20 -27.56 12.20
#